data_AF-A0A914FTV0-F1
#
_entry.id   AF-A0A914FTV0-F1
#
_cell.length_a   1.000
_cell.length_b   1.000
_cell.length_c   1.000
_cell.angle_alpha   90.00
_cell.angle_beta   90.00
_cell.angle_gamma   90.00
#
_symmetry.space_group_name_H-M   'P 1'
#
loop_
_entity.id
_entity.type
_entity.pdbx_description
1 polymer ?
#
loop_
_entity_poly.entity_id
_entity_poly.type
_entity_poly.pdbx_seq_one_letter_code
_entity_poly.pdbx_strand_id
1 'polypeptide(L)'
;DSPKAYLAQHALLDQLDSLDSVPIPDYASLLPSDKDPLVNVFIGPSGTISPLHFDPRPNFFCQIRGRKFVRLIRGRKFVRLINPKYQEDVYLNSDPMYANSSEADFENLDFEKYPRLKEVEMEDVILEEGECLYMPEKYFHLMRSLSPSISVSIWI
;
A
#
# COMPACT_ATOMS: atom_id res chain seq x y z
N ASP A 1 -3.35 -7.84 25.52
CA ASP A 1 -2.70 -7.33 24.31
C ASP A 1 -2.85 -5.82 24.21
N SER A 2 -1.75 -5.11 23.95
CA SER A 2 -1.78 -3.66 23.70
C SER A 2 -2.33 -3.38 22.29
N PRO A 3 -3.08 -2.30 22.09
CA PRO A 3 -3.59 -1.93 20.77
C PRO A 3 -2.42 -1.71 19.80
N LYS A 4 -2.52 -2.28 18.59
CA LYS A 4 -1.56 -2.05 17.52
C LYS A 4 -1.79 -0.65 16.93
N ALA A 5 -0.80 0.22 17.03
CA ALA A 5 -0.82 1.52 16.36
C ALA A 5 -0.24 1.39 14.94
N TYR A 6 -0.88 2.03 13.96
CA TYR A 6 -0.42 2.10 12.58
C TYR A 6 -0.46 3.57 12.12
N LEU A 7 0.71 4.17 11.91
CA LEU A 7 0.80 5.44 11.21
C LEU A 7 0.68 5.14 9.73
N ALA A 8 -0.47 5.41 9.13
CA ALA A 8 -0.75 5.13 7.74
C ALA A 8 -0.99 6.42 6.97
N GLN A 9 -0.49 6.48 5.74
CA GLN A 9 -0.79 7.54 4.78
C GLN A 9 -0.58 8.96 5.36
N HIS A 10 0.57 9.17 6.01
CA HIS A 10 0.90 10.43 6.67
C HIS A 10 2.03 11.16 5.94
N ALA A 11 1.84 12.46 5.67
CA ALA A 11 2.88 13.34 5.09
C ALA A 11 3.95 13.70 6.13
N LEU A 12 4.62 12.68 6.67
CA LEU A 12 5.55 12.81 7.81
C LEU A 12 6.77 13.68 7.47
N LEU A 13 7.26 13.59 6.23
CA LEU A 13 8.46 14.29 5.80
C LEU A 13 8.24 15.81 5.72
N ASP A 14 7.02 16.24 5.45
CA ASP A 14 6.64 17.67 5.42
C ASP A 14 6.61 18.30 6.83
N GLN A 15 6.63 17.47 7.88
CA GLN A 15 6.53 17.91 9.27
C GLN A 15 7.89 17.94 10.00
N LEU A 16 8.92 17.32 9.42
CA LEU A 16 10.19 17.07 10.09
C LEU A 16 11.37 17.49 9.21
N ASP A 17 11.75 18.77 9.31
CA ASP A 17 12.88 19.37 8.56
C ASP A 17 14.22 18.61 8.73
N SER A 18 14.36 17.85 9.82
CA SER A 18 15.55 17.04 10.09
C SER A 18 15.64 15.75 9.27
N LEU A 19 14.56 15.34 8.60
CA LEU A 19 14.51 14.17 7.74
C LEU A 19 14.74 14.61 6.30
N ASP A 20 15.68 13.93 5.63
CA ASP A 20 15.88 14.12 4.20
C ASP A 20 14.61 13.68 3.44
N SER A 21 14.31 14.36 2.34
CA SER A 21 13.26 13.91 1.42
C SER A 21 13.61 12.57 0.80
N VAL A 22 12.58 11.85 0.34
CA VAL A 22 12.76 10.62 -0.43
C VAL A 22 12.88 11.01 -1.91
N PRO A 23 13.90 10.52 -2.64
CA PRO A 23 14.01 10.80 -4.05
C PRO A 23 12.80 10.24 -4.80
N ILE A 24 12.23 11.04 -5.70
CA ILE A 24 11.19 10.59 -6.62
C ILE A 24 11.85 9.64 -7.64
N PRO A 25 11.33 8.42 -7.87
CA PRO A 25 11.90 7.51 -8.85
C PRO A 25 11.93 8.14 -10.25
N ASP A 26 13.05 8.02 -10.97
CA ASP A 26 13.20 8.58 -12.32
C ASP A 26 12.09 8.12 -13.28
N TYR A 27 11.57 6.91 -13.08
CA TYR A 27 10.44 6.37 -13.84
C TYR A 27 9.15 7.20 -13.73
N ALA A 28 8.98 7.99 -12.67
CA ALA A 28 7.84 8.89 -12.50
C ALA A 28 7.78 9.95 -13.61
N SER A 29 8.92 10.36 -14.17
CA SER A 29 8.95 11.34 -15.27
C SER A 29 8.35 10.81 -16.58
N LEU A 30 8.14 9.50 -16.68
CA LEU A 30 7.51 8.85 -17.84
C LEU A 30 5.98 8.77 -17.72
N LEU A 31 5.43 9.08 -16.54
CA LEU A 31 4.00 8.99 -16.29
C LEU A 31 3.34 10.34 -16.62
N PRO A 32 2.16 10.34 -17.29
CA PRO A 32 1.43 11.55 -17.55
C PRO A 32 0.80 12.06 -16.25
N SER A 33 1.39 13.07 -15.63
CA SER A 33 0.81 13.78 -14.49
C SER A 33 1.11 15.28 -14.56
N ASP A 34 0.08 16.08 -14.33
CA ASP A 34 0.14 17.53 -14.16
C ASP A 34 0.24 17.94 -12.68
N LYS A 35 0.30 16.96 -11.78
CA LYS A 35 0.29 17.17 -10.33
C LYS A 35 1.65 16.87 -9.73
N ASP A 36 1.96 17.61 -8.67
CA ASP A 36 3.14 17.32 -7.87
C ASP A 36 3.00 15.95 -7.18
N PRO A 37 4.11 15.18 -7.08
CA PRO A 37 4.14 13.95 -6.32
C PRO A 37 3.72 14.15 -4.87
N LEU A 38 2.87 13.27 -4.36
CA LEU A 38 2.49 13.23 -2.96
C LEU A 38 3.19 12.06 -2.27
N VAL A 39 3.96 12.37 -1.22
CA VAL A 39 4.76 11.40 -0.49
C VAL A 39 4.11 11.12 0.86
N ASN A 40 3.75 9.86 1.11
CA ASN A 40 3.22 9.43 2.41
C ASN A 40 4.10 8.35 3.03
N VAL A 41 4.24 8.40 4.35
CA VAL A 41 4.99 7.44 5.14
C VAL A 41 4.03 6.52 5.90
N PHE A 42 4.39 5.24 5.92
CA PHE A 42 3.70 4.20 6.66
C PHE A 42 4.65 3.60 7.69
N ILE A 43 4.27 3.58 8.97
CA ILE A 43 5.05 3.00 10.08
C ILE A 43 4.13 2.13 10.93
N GLY A 44 4.48 0.85 11.07
CA GLY A 44 3.68 -0.07 11.85
C GLY A 44 4.45 -1.29 12.36
N PRO A 45 3.96 -1.94 13.44
CA PRO A 45 4.46 -3.24 13.89
C PRO A 45 4.08 -4.38 12.91
N SER A 46 4.55 -5.59 13.19
CA SER A 46 4.12 -6.78 12.44
C SER A 46 2.61 -7.01 12.55
N GLY A 47 2.00 -7.37 11.42
CA GLY A 47 0.58 -7.64 11.27
C GLY A 47 -0.31 -6.41 11.15
N THR A 48 0.23 -5.21 10.87
CA THR A 48 -0.61 -4.11 10.38
C THR A 48 -1.11 -4.41 8.98
N ILE A 49 -2.39 -4.13 8.74
CA ILE A 49 -3.09 -4.40 7.48
C ILE A 49 -3.64 -3.09 6.94
N SER A 50 -3.39 -2.82 5.66
CA SER A 50 -4.23 -1.93 4.86
C SER A 50 -5.17 -2.83 4.05
N PRO A 51 -6.49 -2.79 4.29
CA PRO A 51 -7.47 -3.62 3.58
C PRO A 51 -7.41 -3.42 2.05
N LEU A 52 -8.03 -4.32 1.29
CA LEU A 52 -8.02 -4.21 -0.17
C LEU A 52 -8.71 -2.91 -0.61
N HIS A 53 -7.98 -2.06 -1.32
CA HIS A 53 -8.48 -0.81 -1.90
C HIS A 53 -7.71 -0.45 -3.17
N PHE A 54 -8.14 0.59 -3.87
CA PHE A 54 -7.38 1.18 -4.97
C PHE A 54 -7.13 2.67 -4.76
N ASP A 55 -6.03 3.16 -5.35
CA ASP A 55 -5.66 4.58 -5.32
C ASP A 55 -6.07 5.29 -6.63
N PRO A 56 -6.38 6.60 -6.57
CA PRO A 56 -6.75 7.40 -7.74
C PRO A 56 -5.55 7.89 -8.54
N ARG A 57 -4.32 7.53 -8.16
CA ARG A 57 -3.07 7.90 -8.83
C ARG A 57 -2.16 6.69 -8.96
N PRO A 58 -1.30 6.62 -10.00
CA PRO A 58 -0.17 5.69 -10.00
C PRO A 58 0.69 5.87 -8.75
N ASN A 59 1.20 4.76 -8.21
CA ASN A 59 1.89 4.74 -6.93
C ASN A 59 3.20 3.95 -7.03
N PHE A 60 4.30 4.54 -6.60
CA PHE A 60 5.50 3.78 -6.25
C PHE A 60 5.50 3.53 -4.75
N PHE A 61 5.26 2.28 -4.36
CA PHE A 61 5.32 1.85 -2.97
C PHE A 61 6.68 1.23 -2.67
N CYS A 62 7.51 1.94 -1.92
CA CYS A 62 8.88 1.58 -1.64
C CYS A 62 9.06 1.15 -0.19
N GLN A 63 9.72 0.02 0.01
CA GLN A 63 10.11 -0.45 1.32
C GLN A 63 11.46 0.16 1.69
N ILE A 64 11.50 1.03 2.72
CA ILE A 64 12.68 1.86 2.99
C ILE A 64 13.86 1.00 3.45
N ARG A 65 15.04 1.28 2.86
CA ARG A 65 16.38 0.88 3.30
C ARG A 65 17.14 2.09 3.84
N GLY A 66 17.68 2.07 5.06
CA GLY A 66 18.27 3.28 5.67
C GLY A 66 19.45 3.07 6.61
N ARG A 67 20.40 4.03 6.62
CA ARG A 67 21.65 4.00 7.44
C ARG A 67 21.75 5.11 8.50
N LYS A 68 20.77 5.99 8.64
CA LYS A 68 20.68 6.95 9.76
C LYS A 68 19.41 6.65 10.57
N PHE A 69 19.61 6.32 11.85
CA PHE A 69 18.62 5.99 12.89
C PHE A 69 17.77 4.69 12.79
N VAL A 70 17.62 4.03 11.65
CA VAL A 70 16.87 2.74 11.57
C VAL A 70 17.75 1.62 11.00
N ARG A 71 18.73 1.15 11.78
CA ARG A 71 19.62 0.05 11.36
C ARG A 71 19.02 -1.35 11.54
N LEU A 72 17.78 -1.47 12.03
CA LEU A 72 17.26 -2.74 12.58
C LEU A 72 15.90 -3.18 12.03
N ILE A 73 15.27 -2.42 11.14
CA ILE A 73 13.97 -2.81 10.58
C ILE A 73 14.18 -3.34 9.17
N ARG A 74 14.54 -4.62 9.08
CA ARG A 74 14.43 -5.41 7.84
C ARG A 74 12.95 -5.72 7.62
N GLY A 75 12.23 -4.69 7.20
CA GLY A 75 10.79 -4.72 6.97
C GLY A 75 10.46 -5.60 5.77
N ARG A 76 9.56 -6.56 5.93
CA ARG A 76 8.93 -7.27 4.82
C ARG A 76 7.45 -6.95 4.78
N LYS A 77 6.92 -6.70 3.59
CA LYS A 77 5.49 -6.43 3.40
C LYS A 77 4.95 -7.40 2.36
N PHE A 78 3.92 -8.15 2.75
CA PHE A 78 3.10 -8.89 1.81
C PHE A 78 2.19 -7.90 1.09
N VAL A 79 2.14 -8.01 -0.22
CA VAL A 79 1.27 -7.23 -1.09
C VAL A 79 0.49 -8.18 -1.96
N ARG A 80 -0.83 -8.01 -2.00
CA ARG A 80 -1.72 -8.69 -2.93
C ARG A 80 -2.26 -7.68 -3.93
N LEU A 81 -2.06 -7.92 -5.21
CA LEU A 81 -2.52 -7.08 -6.31
C LEU A 81 -3.68 -7.75 -7.05
N ILE A 82 -4.67 -6.95 -7.44
CA ILE A 82 -5.81 -7.40 -8.26
C ILE A 82 -6.04 -6.39 -9.39
N ASN A 83 -6.19 -6.91 -10.60
CA ASN A 83 -6.41 -6.10 -11.79
C ASN A 83 -7.78 -5.37 -11.74
N PRO A 84 -7.86 -4.08 -12.14
CA PRO A 84 -9.12 -3.32 -12.14
C PRO A 84 -10.27 -3.98 -12.92
N LYS A 85 -9.98 -4.90 -13.85
CA LYS A 85 -11.00 -5.69 -14.57
C LYS A 85 -11.97 -6.43 -13.63
N TYR A 86 -11.56 -6.72 -12.39
CA TYR A 86 -12.34 -7.42 -11.36
C TYR A 86 -13.12 -6.49 -10.42
N GLN A 87 -13.27 -5.20 -10.74
CA GLN A 87 -13.94 -4.23 -9.86
C GLN A 87 -15.32 -4.68 -9.35
N GLU A 88 -16.12 -5.31 -10.21
CA GLU A 88 -17.46 -5.79 -9.86
C GLU A 88 -17.45 -7.08 -9.01
N ASP A 89 -16.30 -7.74 -8.93
CA ASP A 89 -16.12 -9.03 -8.27
C ASP A 89 -15.47 -8.90 -6.89
N VAL A 90 -14.88 -7.75 -6.56
CA VAL A 90 -14.19 -7.50 -5.29
C VAL A 90 -15.07 -6.89 -4.20
N TYR A 91 -16.38 -6.74 -4.42
CA TYR A 91 -17.35 -6.31 -3.39
C TYR A 91 -16.96 -4.98 -2.72
N LEU A 92 -16.92 -3.90 -3.50
CA LEU A 92 -16.65 -2.56 -3.02
C LEU A 92 -17.69 -2.10 -1.97
N ASN A 93 -17.25 -1.26 -1.04
CA ASN A 93 -18.12 -0.69 -0.01
C ASN A 93 -19.22 0.16 -0.62
N SER A 94 -20.42 -0.01 -0.08
CA SER A 94 -21.57 0.85 -0.39
C SER A 94 -21.49 2.24 0.25
N ASP A 95 -20.68 2.40 1.31
CA ASP A 95 -20.39 3.69 1.93
C ASP A 95 -19.48 4.54 1.02
N PRO A 96 -19.91 5.73 0.58
CA PRO A 96 -19.11 6.63 -0.25
C PRO A 96 -17.72 6.96 0.34
N MET A 97 -17.58 6.96 1.67
CA MET A 97 -16.32 7.23 2.34
C MET A 97 -15.28 6.12 2.13
N TYR A 98 -15.72 4.90 1.81
CA TYR A 98 -14.87 3.74 1.58
C TYR A 98 -15.08 3.11 0.20
N ALA A 99 -15.68 3.84 -0.75
CA ALA A 99 -16.10 3.32 -2.05
C ALA A 99 -14.97 2.73 -2.90
N ASN A 100 -13.70 3.03 -2.60
CA ASN A 100 -12.53 2.46 -3.25
C ASN A 100 -11.99 1.20 -2.55
N SER A 101 -12.59 0.78 -1.44
CA SER A 101 -12.16 -0.35 -0.61
C SER A 101 -13.18 -1.48 -0.68
N SER A 102 -12.75 -2.71 -0.46
CA SER A 102 -13.64 -3.88 -0.38
C SER A 102 -14.27 -4.05 1.02
N GLU A 103 -15.48 -4.58 1.07
CA GLU A 103 -16.13 -5.09 2.30
C GLU A 103 -15.66 -6.49 2.68
N ALA A 104 -15.06 -7.23 1.75
CA ALA A 104 -14.59 -8.59 1.99
C ALA A 104 -13.25 -8.58 2.75
N ASP A 105 -13.10 -9.53 3.67
CA ASP A 105 -11.84 -9.77 4.36
C ASP A 105 -10.93 -10.65 3.49
N PHE A 106 -9.99 -10.03 2.78
CA PHE A 106 -9.04 -10.73 1.92
C PHE A 106 -7.95 -11.51 2.67
N GLU A 107 -7.84 -11.35 4.00
CA GLU A 107 -7.00 -12.20 4.85
C GLU A 107 -7.72 -13.49 5.27
N ASN A 108 -9.06 -13.49 5.25
CA ASN A 108 -9.89 -14.64 5.59
C ASN A 108 -11.13 -14.71 4.69
N LEU A 109 -10.90 -15.12 3.44
CA LEU A 109 -11.92 -15.12 2.39
C LEU A 109 -13.07 -16.08 2.69
N ASP A 110 -14.28 -15.52 2.82
CA ASP A 110 -15.54 -16.26 2.88
C ASP A 110 -16.15 -16.33 1.48
N PHE A 111 -15.87 -17.42 0.76
CA PHE A 111 -16.38 -17.63 -0.59
C PHE A 111 -17.86 -18.02 -0.66
N GLU A 112 -18.50 -18.35 0.46
CA GLU A 112 -19.94 -18.57 0.50
C GLU A 112 -20.67 -17.21 0.56
N LYS A 113 -20.11 -16.27 1.32
CA LYS A 113 -20.58 -14.88 1.37
C LYS A 113 -20.20 -14.07 0.14
N TYR A 114 -19.01 -14.30 -0.41
CA TYR A 114 -18.42 -13.55 -1.54
C TYR A 114 -18.05 -14.47 -2.72
N PRO A 115 -19.04 -15.15 -3.35
CA PRO A 115 -18.78 -16.19 -4.34
C PRO A 115 -18.02 -15.74 -5.60
N ARG A 116 -18.13 -14.46 -6.01
CA ARG A 116 -17.44 -13.94 -7.20
C ARG A 116 -15.92 -13.87 -7.02
N LEU A 117 -15.42 -13.87 -5.78
CA LEU A 117 -13.98 -13.91 -5.50
C LEU A 117 -13.30 -15.19 -6.00
N LYS A 118 -14.06 -16.25 -6.30
CA LYS A 118 -13.52 -17.48 -6.91
C LYS A 118 -12.98 -17.25 -8.33
N GLU A 119 -13.48 -16.22 -9.02
CA GLU A 119 -13.09 -15.88 -10.40
C GLU A 119 -11.98 -14.81 -10.46
N VAL A 120 -11.56 -14.28 -9.30
CA VAL A 120 -10.61 -13.18 -9.20
C VAL A 120 -9.18 -13.71 -9.17
N GLU A 121 -8.38 -13.31 -10.15
CA GLU A 121 -6.93 -13.56 -10.15
C GLU A 121 -6.24 -12.58 -9.20
N MET A 122 -5.40 -13.13 -8.30
CA MET A 122 -4.65 -12.38 -7.30
C MET A 122 -3.16 -12.62 -7.51
N GLU A 123 -2.38 -11.55 -7.52
CA GLU A 123 -0.92 -11.60 -7.63
C GLU A 123 -0.29 -11.21 -6.29
N ASP A 124 0.39 -12.17 -5.65
CA ASP A 124 0.99 -11.97 -4.34
C ASP A 124 2.51 -11.77 -4.46
N VAL A 125 3.04 -10.73 -3.80
CA VAL A 125 4.48 -10.45 -3.74
C VAL A 125 4.91 -10.14 -2.31
N ILE A 126 6.14 -10.54 -1.97
CA ILE A 126 6.81 -10.06 -0.77
C ILE A 126 7.74 -8.94 -1.17
N LEU A 127 7.43 -7.73 -0.72
CA LEU A 127 8.29 -6.56 -0.91
C LEU A 127 9.34 -6.54 0.20
N GLU A 128 10.60 -6.68 -0.19
CA GLU A 128 11.77 -6.68 0.67
C GLU A 128 12.38 -5.27 0.81
N GLU A 129 13.27 -5.10 1.79
CA GLU A 129 13.96 -3.83 2.04
C GLU A 129 14.75 -3.33 0.82
N GLY A 130 14.46 -2.10 0.39
CA GLY A 130 15.09 -1.44 -0.76
C GLY A 130 14.41 -1.70 -2.09
N GLU A 131 13.35 -2.51 -2.12
CA GLU A 131 12.53 -2.72 -3.30
C GLU A 131 11.42 -1.68 -3.39
N CYS A 132 11.01 -1.38 -4.62
CA CYS A 132 9.86 -0.54 -4.94
C CYS A 132 8.91 -1.31 -5.85
N LEU A 133 7.64 -1.32 -5.47
CA LEU A 133 6.55 -1.82 -6.28
C LEU A 133 5.86 -0.66 -7.00
N TYR A 134 5.81 -0.73 -8.33
CA TYR A 134 4.95 0.17 -9.11
C TYR A 134 3.54 -0.41 -9.15
N MET A 135 2.56 0.38 -8.75
CA MET A 135 1.14 0.08 -8.83
C MET A 135 0.49 1.08 -9.80
N PRO A 136 -0.02 0.63 -10.95
CA PRO A 136 -0.75 1.51 -11.86
C PRO A 136 -2.00 2.10 -11.19
N GLU A 137 -2.52 3.18 -11.75
CA GLU A 137 -3.77 3.78 -11.28
C GLU A 137 -4.88 2.73 -11.17
N LYS A 138 -5.67 2.79 -10.09
CA LYS A 138 -6.81 1.91 -9.79
C LYS A 138 -6.47 0.43 -9.57
N TYR A 139 -5.20 0.01 -9.59
CA TYR A 139 -4.87 -1.35 -9.18
C TYR A 139 -5.24 -1.57 -7.71
N PHE A 140 -6.04 -2.60 -7.48
CA PHE A 140 -6.43 -3.01 -6.16
C PHE A 140 -5.24 -3.62 -5.43
N HIS A 141 -5.03 -3.22 -4.18
CA HIS A 141 -3.92 -3.69 -3.38
C HIS A 141 -4.29 -3.86 -1.91
N LEU A 142 -3.88 -4.99 -1.33
CA LEU A 142 -3.90 -5.25 0.11
C LEU A 142 -2.46 -5.33 0.60
N MET A 143 -2.20 -4.70 1.74
CA MET A 143 -0.85 -4.64 2.31
C MET A 143 -0.86 -5.22 3.72
N ARG A 144 0.03 -6.19 3.99
CA ARG A 144 0.28 -6.68 5.35
C ARG A 144 1.75 -6.64 5.71
N SER A 145 2.07 -6.00 6.81
CA SER A 145 3.44 -6.01 7.34
C SER A 145 3.77 -7.36 7.97
N LEU A 146 4.79 -8.05 7.48
CA LEU A 146 5.24 -9.35 8.01
C LEU A 146 6.17 -9.19 9.22
N SER A 147 6.81 -8.04 9.33
CA SER A 147 7.66 -7.60 10.44
C SER A 147 7.30 -6.15 10.77
N PRO A 148 7.84 -5.54 11.85
CA PRO A 148 7.87 -4.08 11.91
C PRO A 148 8.37 -3.52 10.58
N SER A 149 7.76 -2.45 10.10
CA SER A 149 8.00 -1.95 8.73
C SER A 149 7.88 -0.43 8.67
N ILE A 150 8.75 0.17 7.86
CA ILE A 150 8.61 1.55 7.37
C ILE A 150 8.56 1.50 5.84
N SER A 151 7.57 2.16 5.26
CA SER A 151 7.41 2.23 3.80
C SER A 151 7.04 3.64 3.38
N VAL A 152 7.29 3.98 2.11
CA VAL A 152 6.85 5.23 1.51
C VAL A 152 6.00 4.93 0.28
N SER A 153 4.85 5.58 0.18
CA SER A 153 4.09 5.65 -1.07
C SER A 153 4.38 6.98 -1.74
N ILE A 154 4.61 6.96 -3.04
CA ILE A 154 4.81 8.14 -3.86
C ILE A 154 3.73 8.12 -4.94
N TRP A 155 2.66 8.89 -4.70
CA TRP A 155 1.58 9.07 -5.66
C TRP A 155 2.01 10.10 -6.70
N ILE A 156 2.04 9.69 -7.97
CA ILE A 156 2.43 10.54 -9.12
C ILE A 156 1.18 11.09 -9.79
#